data_AF-A0A166S522-F1
#
_entry.id   AF-A0A166S522-F1
#
_cell.length_a   1.000
_cell.length_b   1.000
_cell.length_c   1.000
_cell.angle_alpha   90.00
_cell.angle_beta   90.00
_cell.angle_gamma   90.00
#
_symmetry.space_group_name_H-M   'P 1'
#
loop_
_entity.id
_entity.type
_entity.pdbx_description
1 polymer ?
#
loop_
_entity_poly.entity_id
_entity_poly.type
_entity_poly.pdbx_seq_one_letter_code
_entity_poly.pdbx_strand_id
1 'polypeptide(L)'
;MTENSPTINRRRFVQATVASTAILGGISSADAQQSGNTPQYSLEQDGKCIPITPLSMQGLPIKEFYDYRTPDTDPSSYKYASFGTQNLQREDTSILFLYKGPQGLSLVAIHDKIDAGKGGAVTFRITNLPVNGKFVVEDDSYDAQTNLDTFDYSKHRDWNGKETASANVSWTWQEGRADGMAYRGIGNDFNITINPQFNEKAVLAGESEQNGVYQGKIKKWEVLSGDVNNPTRTKLNMNKPVTISSQSCKAETTTQTTTQKTTENTTTGGSTTSSTTTTTPPSSGSKGFFGKLWSGFASLIESVVSFFTSLF
;
A
#
# COMPACT_ATOMS: atom_id res chain seq x y z
N MET A 1 10.08 -3.02 50.60
CA MET A 1 10.75 -4.18 49.99
C MET A 1 10.92 -3.86 48.52
N THR A 2 12.11 -3.42 48.15
CA THR A 2 12.49 -2.96 46.81
C THR A 2 13.23 -4.10 46.13
N GLU A 3 12.62 -4.73 45.13
CA GLU A 3 13.25 -5.78 44.34
C GLU A 3 13.84 -5.22 43.04
N ASN A 4 14.94 -5.87 42.65
CA ASN A 4 15.99 -5.37 41.78
C ASN A 4 15.64 -5.46 40.29
N SER A 5 15.99 -4.41 39.54
CA SER A 5 16.09 -4.48 38.09
C SER A 5 17.36 -5.21 37.65
N PRO A 6 17.33 -6.11 36.65
CA PRO A 6 18.54 -6.69 36.10
C PRO A 6 19.18 -5.74 35.08
N THR A 7 20.35 -5.21 35.43
CA THR A 7 21.24 -4.47 34.54
C THR A 7 21.85 -5.39 33.47
N ILE A 8 21.55 -5.16 32.19
CA ILE A 8 22.19 -5.88 31.07
C ILE A 8 23.58 -5.29 30.80
N ASN A 9 24.59 -6.13 31.02
CA ASN A 9 26.00 -5.83 30.83
C ASN A 9 26.35 -5.82 29.33
N ARG A 10 26.67 -4.64 28.77
CA ARG A 10 27.19 -4.49 27.40
C ARG A 10 28.67 -4.90 27.36
N ARG A 11 28.96 -6.09 26.83
CA ARG A 11 30.32 -6.44 26.39
C ARG A 11 30.42 -6.32 24.88
N ARG A 12 31.10 -5.25 24.45
CA ARG A 12 31.75 -5.11 23.16
C ARG A 12 32.79 -6.22 23.02
N PHE A 13 32.82 -6.90 21.87
CA PHE A 13 34.02 -7.61 21.44
C PHE A 13 34.47 -7.08 20.09
N VAL A 14 35.78 -6.90 20.02
CA VAL A 14 36.56 -6.08 19.09
C VAL A 14 37.21 -6.99 18.04
N GLN A 15 37.23 -6.48 16.81
CA GLN A 15 38.18 -6.70 15.70
C GLN A 15 38.73 -8.12 15.49
N ALA A 16 38.33 -8.72 14.37
CA ALA A 16 39.10 -9.78 13.72
C ALA A 16 40.12 -9.16 12.74
N THR A 17 41.37 -9.52 12.96
CA THR A 17 42.58 -9.12 12.24
C THR A 17 42.56 -9.56 10.78
N VAL A 18 42.89 -8.63 9.87
CA VAL A 18 43.15 -8.90 8.45
C VAL A 18 44.52 -9.58 8.33
N ALA A 19 44.54 -10.83 7.85
CA ALA A 19 45.75 -11.49 7.38
C ALA A 19 45.83 -11.36 5.85
N SER A 20 46.78 -10.57 5.37
CA SER A 20 47.06 -10.38 3.96
C SER A 20 47.97 -11.51 3.44
N THR A 21 47.45 -12.38 2.58
CA THR A 21 48.24 -13.26 1.73
C THR A 21 47.95 -12.91 0.26
N ALA A 22 48.98 -12.38 -0.40
CA ALA A 22 48.98 -12.16 -1.84
C ALA A 22 49.20 -13.50 -2.56
N ILE A 23 48.27 -13.89 -3.44
CA ILE A 23 48.49 -14.90 -4.48
C ILE A 23 48.04 -14.30 -5.81
N LEU A 24 48.98 -14.23 -6.75
CA LEU A 24 48.81 -13.87 -8.14
C LEU A 24 48.06 -14.99 -8.89
N GLY A 25 47.10 -14.61 -9.74
CA GLY A 25 46.62 -15.46 -10.83
C GLY A 25 45.19 -15.97 -10.69
N GLY A 26 44.26 -15.33 -11.40
CA GLY A 26 42.89 -15.81 -11.59
C GLY A 26 41.99 -14.67 -12.04
N ILE A 27 41.44 -14.78 -13.25
CA ILE A 27 40.35 -13.94 -13.74
C ILE A 27 39.13 -14.21 -12.84
N SER A 28 39.01 -13.46 -11.77
CA SER A 28 37.79 -13.40 -10.97
C SER A 28 36.86 -12.45 -11.69
N SER A 29 35.83 -13.01 -12.33
CA SER A 29 34.58 -12.28 -12.50
C SER A 29 34.24 -11.70 -11.14
N ALA A 30 34.31 -10.38 -11.01
CA ALA A 30 33.73 -9.70 -9.88
C ALA A 30 32.22 -9.86 -10.04
N ASP A 31 31.69 -10.99 -9.55
CA ASP A 31 30.31 -11.01 -9.10
C ASP A 31 30.23 -9.92 -8.04
N ALA A 32 29.71 -8.77 -8.47
CA ALA A 32 29.19 -7.79 -7.55
C ALA A 32 28.17 -8.55 -6.71
N GLN A 33 28.58 -8.93 -5.50
CA GLN A 33 27.69 -9.46 -4.48
C GLN A 33 26.76 -8.32 -4.08
N GLN A 34 25.76 -8.09 -4.92
CA GLN A 34 24.64 -7.23 -4.66
C GLN A 34 23.76 -7.97 -3.65
N SER A 35 24.17 -7.92 -2.39
CA SER A 35 23.24 -7.99 -1.27
C SER A 35 22.45 -6.68 -1.22
N GLY A 36 21.76 -6.38 -2.32
CA GLY A 36 20.79 -5.31 -2.45
C GLY A 36 19.45 -6.00 -2.49
N ASN A 37 18.71 -5.92 -1.39
CA ASN A 37 17.40 -6.53 -1.21
C ASN A 37 16.40 -5.87 -2.18
N THR A 38 16.46 -6.22 -3.46
CA THR A 38 15.48 -5.76 -4.46
C THR A 38 14.11 -6.22 -3.99
N PRO A 39 13.15 -5.32 -3.78
CA PRO A 39 11.80 -5.68 -3.34
C PRO A 39 11.21 -6.69 -4.32
N GLN A 40 10.95 -7.90 -3.85
CA GLN A 40 10.42 -8.99 -4.69
C GLN A 40 8.95 -8.81 -5.03
N TYR A 41 8.25 -7.96 -4.29
CA TYR A 41 6.83 -7.73 -4.46
C TYR A 41 6.57 -6.31 -4.92
N SER A 42 5.43 -6.11 -5.56
CA SER A 42 4.95 -4.79 -5.97
C SER A 42 3.48 -4.62 -5.66
N LEU A 43 3.08 -3.36 -5.51
CA LEU A 43 1.71 -2.93 -5.55
C LEU A 43 1.55 -1.98 -6.74
N GLU A 44 0.60 -2.25 -7.61
CA GLU A 44 0.24 -1.38 -8.73
C GLU A 44 -1.06 -0.64 -8.44
N GLN A 45 -1.07 0.67 -8.72
CA GLN A 45 -2.27 1.49 -8.69
C GLN A 45 -2.14 2.66 -9.67
N ASP A 46 -3.17 2.90 -10.48
CA ASP A 46 -3.21 4.00 -11.45
C ASP A 46 -1.95 4.04 -12.35
N GLY A 47 -1.47 2.86 -12.77
CA GLY A 47 -0.27 2.70 -13.61
C GLY A 47 1.07 2.92 -12.89
N LYS A 48 1.06 3.22 -11.59
CA LYS A 48 2.27 3.36 -10.78
C LYS A 48 2.60 2.02 -10.12
N CYS A 49 3.85 1.58 -10.28
CA CYS A 49 4.38 0.44 -9.53
C CYS A 49 5.08 0.91 -8.26
N ILE A 50 4.65 0.38 -7.12
CA ILE A 50 5.21 0.67 -5.79
C ILE A 50 5.93 -0.60 -5.32
N PRO A 51 7.25 -0.57 -5.10
CA PRO A 51 7.97 -1.74 -4.59
C PRO A 51 7.58 -2.02 -3.14
N ILE A 52 7.38 -3.28 -2.80
CA ILE A 52 6.97 -3.74 -1.46
C ILE A 52 7.98 -4.74 -0.90
N THR A 53 8.67 -4.35 0.16
CA THR A 53 9.30 -5.23 1.13
C THR A 53 8.29 -5.57 2.23
N PRO A 54 7.96 -6.86 2.47
CA PRO A 54 7.05 -7.27 3.53
C PRO A 54 7.58 -6.88 4.91
N LEU A 55 6.68 -6.53 5.82
CA LEU A 55 7.00 -6.36 7.24
C LEU A 55 7.29 -7.73 7.86
N SER A 56 8.10 -7.76 8.92
CA SER A 56 8.34 -8.98 9.71
C SER A 56 8.77 -8.60 11.12
N MET A 57 8.40 -9.41 12.11
CA MET A 57 8.80 -9.22 13.50
C MET A 57 9.45 -10.50 14.02
N GLN A 58 10.75 -10.66 13.78
CA GLN A 58 11.57 -11.78 14.32
C GLN A 58 10.95 -13.19 14.12
N GLY A 59 10.24 -13.41 13.01
CA GLY A 59 9.58 -14.69 12.74
C GLY A 59 8.32 -14.96 13.56
N LEU A 60 7.74 -13.95 14.22
CA LEU A 60 6.48 -14.04 14.94
C LEU A 60 5.35 -14.46 13.98
N PRO A 61 4.49 -15.44 14.33
CA PRO A 61 3.30 -15.77 13.55
C PRO A 61 2.38 -14.57 13.35
N ILE A 62 1.78 -14.42 12.17
CA ILE A 62 0.91 -13.26 11.86
C ILE A 62 -0.26 -13.09 12.84
N LYS A 63 -0.84 -14.19 13.35
CA LYS A 63 -1.95 -14.12 14.31
C LYS A 63 -1.49 -13.49 15.63
N GLU A 64 -0.27 -13.82 16.07
CA GLU A 64 0.35 -13.26 17.26
C GLU A 64 0.85 -11.83 17.03
N PHE A 65 1.37 -11.51 15.83
CA PHE A 65 1.72 -10.13 15.48
C PHE A 65 0.50 -9.20 15.40
N TYR A 66 -0.62 -9.71 14.88
CA TYR A 66 -1.86 -8.95 14.85
C TYR A 66 -2.45 -8.80 16.26
N ASP A 67 -2.37 -9.86 17.09
CA ASP A 67 -2.86 -9.86 18.48
C ASP A 67 -4.25 -9.24 18.57
N TYR A 68 -5.19 -9.88 17.87
CA TYR A 68 -6.59 -9.49 17.90
C TYR A 68 -7.18 -9.88 19.25
N ARG A 69 -7.75 -8.90 19.96
CA ARG A 69 -8.38 -9.12 21.26
C ARG A 69 -9.80 -8.60 21.24
N THR A 70 -10.63 -9.27 22.03
CA THR A 70 -12.03 -9.00 22.29
C THR A 70 -12.30 -9.18 23.79
N PRO A 71 -13.42 -8.68 24.34
CA PRO A 71 -13.82 -8.98 25.71
C PRO A 71 -13.92 -10.48 26.02
N ASP A 72 -14.17 -11.32 25.01
CA ASP A 72 -14.28 -12.78 25.16
C ASP A 72 -12.92 -13.49 25.22
N THR A 73 -11.91 -12.94 24.53
CA THR A 73 -10.58 -13.54 24.41
C THR A 73 -9.57 -12.96 25.40
N ASP A 74 -9.77 -11.70 25.79
CA ASP A 74 -9.04 -11.01 26.84
C ASP A 74 -10.04 -10.16 27.64
N PRO A 75 -10.52 -10.64 28.79
CA PRO A 75 -11.49 -9.92 29.61
C PRO A 75 -11.02 -8.54 30.11
N SER A 76 -9.71 -8.26 30.02
CA SER A 76 -9.15 -6.94 30.32
C SER A 76 -9.19 -5.98 29.10
N SER A 77 -9.43 -6.52 27.90
CA SER A 77 -9.67 -5.77 26.67
C SER A 77 -11.17 -5.55 26.47
N TYR A 78 -11.65 -4.34 26.77
CA TYR A 78 -13.02 -3.93 26.43
C TYR A 78 -13.16 -3.50 24.95
N LYS A 79 -12.21 -3.88 24.11
CA LYS A 79 -12.07 -3.43 22.72
C LYS A 79 -11.99 -4.63 21.79
N TYR A 80 -12.49 -4.43 20.58
CA TYR A 80 -12.36 -5.31 19.43
C TYR A 80 -11.36 -4.61 18.52
N ALA A 81 -10.10 -5.06 18.57
CA ALA A 81 -9.01 -4.41 17.85
C ALA A 81 -7.72 -5.25 17.81
N SER A 82 -6.83 -4.86 16.90
CA SER A 82 -5.44 -5.32 16.88
C SER A 82 -4.59 -4.58 17.94
N PHE A 83 -4.03 -5.32 18.91
CA PHE A 83 -3.14 -4.76 19.92
C PHE A 83 -1.66 -4.82 19.51
N GLY A 84 -1.28 -5.82 18.71
CA GLY A 84 0.11 -6.04 18.31
C GLY A 84 0.61 -5.07 17.25
N THR A 85 -0.31 -4.29 16.65
CA THR A 85 -0.01 -3.37 15.55
C THR A 85 -0.27 -1.90 15.89
N GLN A 86 -0.43 -1.56 17.17
CA GLN A 86 -0.71 -0.19 17.61
C GLN A 86 0.32 0.84 17.10
N ASN A 87 1.59 0.44 16.94
CA ASN A 87 2.64 1.30 16.39
C ASN A 87 2.44 1.61 14.89
N LEU A 88 1.67 0.79 14.18
CA LEU A 88 1.34 0.94 12.75
C LEU A 88 0.06 1.75 12.53
N GLN A 89 -0.88 1.68 13.46
CA GLN A 89 -2.19 2.30 13.38
C GLN A 89 -2.12 3.83 13.36
N ARG A 90 -3.07 4.45 12.65
CA ARG A 90 -3.25 5.89 12.58
C ARG A 90 -4.73 6.21 12.52
N GLU A 91 -5.11 7.29 13.19
CA GLU A 91 -6.49 7.80 13.18
C GLU A 91 -6.98 8.04 11.74
N ASP A 92 -8.23 7.68 11.47
CA ASP A 92 -8.92 7.85 10.18
C ASP A 92 -8.14 7.25 8.99
N THR A 93 -7.34 6.19 9.22
CA THR A 93 -6.45 5.62 8.21
C THR A 93 -6.64 4.12 8.07
N SER A 94 -6.88 3.66 6.85
CA SER A 94 -6.77 2.25 6.48
C SER A 94 -5.35 1.95 6.03
N ILE A 95 -4.74 0.89 6.53
CA ILE A 95 -3.40 0.43 6.14
C ILE A 95 -3.46 -0.98 5.55
N LEU A 96 -2.63 -1.21 4.55
CA LEU A 96 -2.45 -2.49 3.87
C LEU A 96 -0.97 -2.87 3.87
N PHE A 97 -0.62 -4.12 4.13
CA PHE A 97 0.76 -4.58 3.98
C PHE A 97 0.86 -6.09 3.79
N LEU A 98 2.04 -6.50 3.30
CA LEU A 98 2.45 -7.89 3.31
C LEU A 98 3.25 -8.16 4.59
N TYR A 99 2.97 -9.28 5.25
CA TYR A 99 3.70 -9.73 6.44
C TYR A 99 4.39 -11.08 6.18
N LYS A 100 5.68 -11.16 6.47
CA LYS A 100 6.47 -12.39 6.36
C LYS A 100 6.62 -13.03 7.74
N GLY A 101 5.87 -14.11 7.94
CA GLY A 101 5.92 -14.95 9.14
C GLY A 101 6.56 -16.33 8.89
N PRO A 102 6.55 -17.21 9.90
CA PRO A 102 7.16 -18.54 9.82
C PRO A 102 6.38 -19.50 8.90
N GLN A 103 5.11 -19.19 8.64
CA GLN A 103 4.23 -19.96 7.75
C GLN A 103 4.05 -19.26 6.38
N GLY A 104 5.05 -18.47 5.98
CA GLY A 104 5.05 -17.75 4.71
C GLY A 104 4.40 -16.39 4.79
N LEU A 105 3.96 -15.92 3.63
CA LEU A 105 3.48 -14.56 3.41
C LEU A 105 1.97 -14.44 3.73
N SER A 106 1.62 -13.31 4.33
CA SER A 106 0.25 -12.93 4.66
C SER A 106 -0.07 -11.55 4.08
N LEU A 107 -1.32 -11.38 3.64
CA LEU A 107 -1.93 -10.08 3.36
C LEU A 107 -2.61 -9.59 4.63
N VAL A 108 -2.38 -8.34 5.01
CA VAL A 108 -2.93 -7.76 6.25
C VAL A 108 -3.55 -6.41 5.93
N ALA A 109 -4.75 -6.18 6.47
CA ALA A 109 -5.38 -4.87 6.50
C ALA A 109 -5.76 -4.50 7.93
N ILE A 110 -5.59 -3.23 8.29
CA ILE A 110 -6.07 -2.65 9.56
C ILE A 110 -6.75 -1.33 9.25
N HIS A 111 -7.80 -1.02 9.98
CA HIS A 111 -8.66 0.14 9.78
C HIS A 111 -8.70 0.95 11.07
N ASP A 112 -8.28 2.21 10.96
CA ASP A 112 -8.24 3.17 12.06
C ASP A 112 -7.20 2.82 13.15
N LYS A 113 -7.38 3.39 14.34
CA LYS A 113 -6.52 3.24 15.49
C LYS A 113 -7.33 3.01 16.76
N ILE A 114 -6.92 2.01 17.53
CA ILE A 114 -7.51 1.75 18.85
C ILE A 114 -7.40 2.98 19.77
N ASP A 115 -8.46 3.24 20.55
CA ASP A 115 -8.57 4.41 21.45
C ASP A 115 -8.44 5.77 20.75
N ALA A 116 -8.63 5.79 19.43
CA ALA A 116 -8.75 6.98 18.61
C ALA A 116 -9.85 6.78 17.56
N GLY A 117 -10.10 7.82 16.75
CA GLY A 117 -11.06 7.76 15.66
C GLY A 117 -12.51 7.72 16.14
N LYS A 118 -13.44 7.91 15.21
CA LYS A 118 -14.89 7.96 15.49
C LYS A 118 -15.64 6.76 14.93
N GLY A 119 -14.92 5.67 14.65
CA GLY A 119 -15.43 4.52 13.93
C GLY A 119 -15.29 4.67 12.42
N GLY A 120 -15.95 3.77 11.69
CA GLY A 120 -15.99 3.83 10.24
C GLY A 120 -16.55 2.56 9.62
N ALA A 121 -16.57 2.55 8.28
CA ALA A 121 -16.95 1.38 7.51
C ALA A 121 -16.04 1.24 6.27
N VAL A 122 -15.64 0.00 5.98
CA VAL A 122 -14.79 -0.36 4.84
C VAL A 122 -15.30 -1.66 4.24
N THR A 123 -15.31 -1.75 2.91
CA THR A 123 -15.48 -3.01 2.21
C THR A 123 -14.33 -3.21 1.25
N PHE A 124 -13.64 -4.34 1.35
CA PHE A 124 -12.66 -4.80 0.36
C PHE A 124 -13.23 -5.98 -0.42
N ARG A 125 -13.31 -5.81 -1.75
CA ARG A 125 -13.55 -6.91 -2.67
C ARG A 125 -12.20 -7.41 -3.17
N ILE A 126 -11.82 -8.60 -2.75
CA ILE A 126 -10.53 -9.20 -3.00
C ILE A 126 -10.71 -10.32 -4.03
N THR A 127 -9.95 -10.28 -5.12
CA THR A 127 -9.98 -11.31 -6.17
C THR A 127 -8.59 -11.91 -6.38
N ASN A 128 -8.58 -13.11 -6.97
CA ASN A 128 -7.37 -13.89 -7.24
C ASN A 128 -6.57 -14.26 -5.96
N LEU A 129 -7.28 -14.50 -4.85
CA LEU A 129 -6.68 -15.10 -3.67
C LEU A 129 -6.23 -16.54 -3.96
N PRO A 130 -5.08 -16.97 -3.43
CA PRO A 130 -4.67 -18.37 -3.50
C PRO A 130 -5.60 -19.28 -2.70
N VAL A 131 -6.16 -20.32 -3.32
CA VAL A 131 -7.25 -21.14 -2.73
C VAL A 131 -6.90 -21.92 -1.46
N ASN A 132 -5.61 -22.14 -1.21
CA ASN A 132 -5.10 -22.82 -0.03
C ASN A 132 -4.79 -21.85 1.13
N GLY A 133 -4.92 -20.54 0.89
CA GLY A 133 -4.84 -19.54 1.94
C GLY A 133 -6.10 -19.53 2.82
N LYS A 134 -6.03 -18.80 3.92
CA LYS A 134 -7.13 -18.66 4.86
C LYS A 134 -7.03 -17.35 5.65
N PHE A 135 -8.18 -16.80 6.02
CA PHE A 135 -8.22 -15.79 7.07
C PHE A 135 -7.83 -16.46 8.39
N VAL A 136 -6.86 -15.86 9.08
CA VAL A 136 -6.37 -16.31 10.39
C VAL A 136 -6.68 -15.30 11.48
N VAL A 137 -7.10 -14.11 11.05
CA VAL A 137 -7.76 -13.08 11.83
C VAL A 137 -8.95 -12.62 10.99
N GLU A 138 -10.12 -12.78 11.57
CA GLU A 138 -11.41 -12.23 11.12
C GLU A 138 -11.88 -11.40 12.32
N ASP A 139 -11.97 -10.09 12.14
CA ASP A 139 -12.56 -9.22 13.16
C ASP A 139 -14.02 -9.63 13.39
N ASP A 140 -14.49 -9.41 14.61
CA ASP A 140 -15.85 -9.68 15.07
C ASP A 140 -16.38 -11.12 14.87
N SER A 141 -15.51 -12.13 14.82
CA SER A 141 -15.92 -13.55 14.74
C SER A 141 -16.53 -14.08 16.07
N TYR A 142 -17.75 -13.66 16.41
CA TYR A 142 -18.53 -14.11 17.58
C TYR A 142 -20.04 -14.15 17.33
N ASP A 143 -20.79 -14.93 18.14
CA ASP A 143 -22.24 -15.12 17.99
C ASP A 143 -23.02 -14.10 18.83
N ALA A 144 -23.12 -12.86 18.36
CA ALA A 144 -24.00 -11.84 18.92
C ALA A 144 -24.50 -10.86 17.86
N GLN A 145 -25.59 -10.14 18.16
CA GLN A 145 -26.20 -9.17 17.24
C GLN A 145 -25.28 -7.98 16.89
N THR A 146 -24.22 -7.78 17.65
CA THR A 146 -23.21 -6.74 17.39
C THR A 146 -22.12 -7.19 16.42
N ASN A 147 -22.08 -8.48 16.05
CA ASN A 147 -21.23 -8.97 14.97
C ASN A 147 -21.87 -8.55 13.63
N LEU A 148 -21.37 -7.44 13.09
CA LEU A 148 -21.84 -6.88 11.83
C LEU A 148 -20.89 -7.18 10.68
N ASP A 149 -19.65 -7.56 10.96
CA ASP A 149 -18.64 -7.80 9.96
C ASP A 149 -18.95 -9.04 9.13
N THR A 150 -18.62 -8.97 7.84
CA THR A 150 -18.92 -10.05 6.90
C THR A 150 -17.66 -10.49 6.16
N PHE A 151 -17.44 -11.80 6.09
CA PHE A 151 -16.30 -12.44 5.45
C PHE A 151 -16.77 -13.47 4.42
N ASP A 152 -17.27 -12.98 3.27
CA ASP A 152 -17.82 -13.83 2.22
C ASP A 152 -16.73 -14.39 1.31
N TYR A 153 -16.24 -15.59 1.62
CA TYR A 153 -15.23 -16.29 0.84
C TYR A 153 -15.84 -17.25 -0.20
N SER A 154 -15.29 -17.24 -1.42
CA SER A 154 -15.73 -18.13 -2.51
C SER A 154 -14.53 -18.69 -3.28
N LYS A 155 -14.61 -19.99 -3.61
CA LYS A 155 -13.63 -20.66 -4.49
C LYS A 155 -14.20 -20.77 -5.89
N HIS A 156 -13.33 -20.58 -6.87
CA HIS A 156 -13.64 -20.62 -8.29
C HIS A 156 -12.66 -21.55 -8.99
N ARG A 157 -13.12 -22.21 -10.06
CA ARG A 157 -12.29 -23.03 -10.93
C ARG A 157 -12.54 -22.63 -12.37
N ASP A 158 -11.48 -22.30 -13.10
CA ASP A 158 -11.61 -21.99 -14.53
C ASP A 158 -11.72 -23.27 -15.39
N TRP A 159 -11.94 -23.10 -16.69
CA TRP A 159 -12.06 -24.21 -17.63
C TRP A 159 -10.79 -25.06 -17.77
N ASN A 160 -9.62 -24.53 -17.40
CA ASN A 160 -8.33 -25.23 -17.37
C ASN A 160 -8.08 -25.94 -16.03
N GLY A 161 -9.04 -25.91 -15.11
CA GLY A 161 -8.92 -26.50 -13.79
C GLY A 161 -8.11 -25.65 -12.81
N LYS A 162 -7.68 -24.44 -13.17
CA LYS A 162 -6.98 -23.53 -12.25
C LYS A 162 -7.96 -23.01 -11.22
N GLU A 163 -7.61 -23.21 -9.95
CA GLU A 163 -8.41 -22.73 -8.84
C GLU A 163 -7.96 -21.33 -8.38
N THR A 164 -8.92 -20.46 -8.11
CA THR A 164 -8.72 -19.14 -7.50
C THR A 164 -9.79 -18.90 -6.45
N ALA A 165 -9.57 -17.93 -5.58
CA ALA A 165 -10.59 -17.52 -4.61
C ALA A 165 -10.85 -16.02 -4.68
N SER A 166 -12.01 -15.63 -4.18
CA SER A 166 -12.39 -14.25 -3.93
C SER A 166 -12.96 -14.12 -2.53
N ALA A 167 -12.85 -12.92 -1.95
CA ALA A 167 -13.53 -12.57 -0.72
C ALA A 167 -14.19 -11.19 -0.87
N ASN A 168 -15.43 -11.04 -0.40
CA ASN A 168 -15.98 -9.72 -0.09
C ASN A 168 -15.92 -9.60 1.43
N VAL A 169 -15.08 -8.70 1.93
CA VAL A 169 -14.92 -8.49 3.36
C VAL A 169 -15.39 -7.09 3.70
N SER A 170 -16.33 -6.97 4.63
CA SER A 170 -16.88 -5.68 5.06
C SER A 170 -16.79 -5.55 6.57
N TRP A 171 -16.35 -4.37 6.99
CA TRP A 171 -16.12 -3.98 8.37
C TRP A 171 -16.97 -2.78 8.72
N THR A 172 -17.47 -2.74 9.95
CA THR A 172 -18.04 -1.53 10.55
C THR A 172 -17.77 -1.49 12.05
N TRP A 173 -17.18 -0.40 12.53
CA TRP A 173 -16.78 -0.28 13.93
C TRP A 173 -17.16 1.07 14.53
N GLN A 174 -17.35 1.06 15.85
CA GLN A 174 -17.61 2.25 16.64
C GLN A 174 -16.33 3.00 17.06
N GLU A 175 -16.53 4.16 17.67
CA GLU A 175 -15.46 5.01 18.23
C GLU A 175 -14.50 4.23 19.16
N GLY A 176 -13.21 4.49 19.00
CA GLY A 176 -12.16 3.91 19.83
C GLY A 176 -11.89 2.42 19.59
N ARG A 177 -12.45 1.81 18.54
CA ARG A 177 -12.12 0.48 18.01
C ARG A 177 -11.33 0.60 16.70
N ALA A 178 -10.79 -0.52 16.24
CA ALA A 178 -10.10 -0.63 14.96
C ALA A 178 -10.33 -2.02 14.40
N ASP A 179 -10.68 -2.11 13.13
CA ASP A 179 -11.00 -3.38 12.48
C ASP A 179 -9.87 -3.87 11.56
N GLY A 180 -10.01 -5.09 11.04
CA GLY A 180 -9.25 -5.53 9.88
C GLY A 180 -9.21 -7.04 9.67
N MET A 181 -8.15 -7.51 9.02
CA MET A 181 -7.96 -8.93 8.75
C MET A 181 -6.50 -9.30 8.53
N ALA A 182 -6.24 -10.60 8.66
CA ALA A 182 -5.03 -11.21 8.15
C ALA A 182 -5.36 -12.48 7.35
N TYR A 183 -5.01 -12.49 6.06
CA TYR A 183 -5.10 -13.65 5.18
C TYR A 183 -3.73 -14.27 4.99
N ARG A 184 -3.54 -15.51 5.48
CA ARG A 184 -2.26 -16.24 5.42
C ARG A 184 -2.24 -17.23 4.27
N GLY A 185 -1.05 -17.45 3.71
CA GLY A 185 -0.82 -18.49 2.71
C GLY A 185 -0.96 -17.98 1.29
N ILE A 186 -0.53 -16.73 1.02
CA ILE A 186 -0.59 -16.18 -0.34
C ILE A 186 0.50 -16.72 -1.29
N GLY A 187 1.41 -17.56 -0.77
CA GLY A 187 2.42 -18.24 -1.59
C GLY A 187 3.50 -17.32 -2.16
N ASN A 188 4.26 -17.85 -3.12
CA ASN A 188 5.37 -17.16 -3.78
C ASN A 188 5.00 -16.65 -5.18
N ASP A 189 3.91 -17.13 -5.75
CA ASP A 189 3.38 -16.69 -7.05
C ASP A 189 1.92 -16.27 -6.87
N PHE A 190 1.67 -14.97 -6.98
CA PHE A 190 0.33 -14.41 -6.79
C PHE A 190 0.17 -13.07 -7.52
N ASN A 191 -1.08 -12.75 -7.80
CA ASN A 191 -1.51 -11.46 -8.33
C ASN A 191 -2.90 -11.17 -7.76
N ILE A 192 -2.95 -10.55 -6.59
CA ILE A 192 -4.18 -10.31 -5.82
C ILE A 192 -4.66 -8.90 -6.13
N THR A 193 -5.95 -8.74 -6.43
CA THR A 193 -6.55 -7.41 -6.62
C THR A 193 -7.51 -7.08 -5.50
N ILE A 194 -7.43 -5.85 -4.97
CA ILE A 194 -8.33 -5.33 -3.94
C ILE A 194 -9.04 -4.12 -4.53
N ASN A 195 -10.36 -4.20 -4.63
CA ASN A 195 -11.21 -3.07 -4.96
C ASN A 195 -11.84 -2.50 -3.67
N PRO A 196 -11.42 -1.30 -3.22
CA PRO A 196 -11.87 -0.75 -1.96
C PRO A 196 -13.17 0.05 -2.11
N GLN A 197 -13.98 0.02 -1.07
CA GLN A 197 -15.10 0.93 -0.87
C GLN A 197 -15.02 1.46 0.57
N PHE A 198 -14.78 2.77 0.73
CA PHE A 198 -14.66 3.42 2.03
C PHE A 198 -15.90 4.25 2.34
N ASN A 199 -16.17 4.44 3.64
CA ASN A 199 -17.19 5.35 4.15
C ASN A 199 -18.56 5.05 3.52
N GLU A 200 -19.26 6.04 2.97
CA GLU A 200 -20.62 5.90 2.42
C GLU A 200 -20.72 4.91 1.24
N LYS A 201 -19.59 4.49 0.66
CA LYS A 201 -19.55 3.47 -0.39
C LYS A 201 -19.40 2.04 0.15
N ALA A 202 -18.99 1.88 1.42
CA ALA A 202 -18.86 0.59 2.06
C ALA A 202 -20.25 -0.05 2.24
N VAL A 203 -20.31 -1.37 2.23
CA VAL A 203 -21.57 -2.12 2.34
C VAL A 203 -22.27 -1.85 3.68
N LEU A 204 -21.49 -1.70 4.75
CA LEU A 204 -21.99 -1.54 6.12
C LEU A 204 -22.02 -0.07 6.60
N ALA A 205 -21.93 0.91 5.69
CA ALA A 205 -21.79 2.33 6.03
C ALA A 205 -22.95 2.93 6.83
N GLY A 206 -24.12 2.28 6.82
CA GLY A 206 -25.31 2.70 7.55
C GLY A 206 -25.63 1.82 8.77
N GLU A 207 -24.81 0.82 9.06
CA GLU A 207 -25.06 -0.15 10.11
C GLU A 207 -24.41 0.28 11.44
N SER A 208 -25.08 0.03 12.56
CA SER A 208 -24.50 0.13 13.91
C SER A 208 -25.25 -0.74 14.92
N GLU A 209 -24.63 -0.97 16.08
CA GLU A 209 -25.19 -1.78 17.17
C GLU A 209 -26.54 -1.24 17.73
N GLN A 210 -26.91 0.03 17.46
CA GLN A 210 -27.99 0.73 18.18
C GLN A 210 -28.92 1.59 17.27
N ASN A 211 -29.14 1.17 16.01
CA ASN A 211 -29.97 1.90 15.03
C ASN A 211 -29.48 3.33 14.69
N GLY A 212 -28.20 3.61 14.92
CA GLY A 212 -27.51 4.83 14.49
C GLY A 212 -26.57 4.59 13.30
N VAL A 213 -25.81 5.61 12.91
CA VAL A 213 -24.72 5.49 11.93
C VAL A 213 -23.43 5.88 12.61
N TYR A 214 -22.39 5.04 12.55
CA TYR A 214 -21.06 5.44 13.01
C TYR A 214 -20.57 6.62 12.14
N GLN A 215 -20.29 7.75 12.79
CA GLN A 215 -20.02 9.02 12.10
C GLN A 215 -18.56 9.18 11.65
N GLY A 216 -17.68 8.28 12.08
CA GLY A 216 -16.28 8.30 11.70
C GLY A 216 -16.07 8.00 10.22
N LYS A 217 -14.92 8.46 9.72
CA LYS A 217 -14.58 8.34 8.29
C LYS A 217 -13.11 8.03 8.14
N ILE A 218 -12.80 7.05 7.31
CA ILE A 218 -11.46 6.88 6.78
C ILE A 218 -11.17 8.04 5.82
N LYS A 219 -10.05 8.71 6.03
CA LYS A 219 -9.55 9.85 5.24
C LYS A 219 -8.30 9.49 4.43
N LYS A 220 -7.63 8.41 4.80
CA LYS A 220 -6.38 7.96 4.18
C LYS A 220 -6.40 6.46 3.97
N TRP A 221 -5.81 6.03 2.86
CA TRP A 221 -5.45 4.64 2.64
C TRP A 221 -3.96 4.59 2.31
N GLU A 222 -3.22 3.73 2.99
CA GLU A 222 -1.76 3.64 2.85
C GLU A 222 -1.34 2.18 2.67
N VAL A 223 -0.30 1.94 1.87
CA VAL A 223 0.45 0.68 1.90
C VAL A 223 1.73 0.86 2.72
N LEU A 224 2.03 -0.11 3.59
CA LEU A 224 3.24 -0.11 4.41
C LEU A 224 4.29 -1.08 3.84
N SER A 225 5.56 -0.71 3.97
CA SER A 225 6.68 -1.53 3.50
C SER A 225 7.96 -1.30 4.32
N GLY A 226 8.77 -2.34 4.47
CA GLY A 226 10.10 -2.27 5.07
C GLY A 226 10.13 -2.64 6.55
N ASP A 227 10.75 -1.79 7.38
CA ASP A 227 10.91 -2.03 8.81
C ASP A 227 9.56 -1.91 9.54
N VAL A 228 9.19 -2.94 10.30
CA VAL A 228 7.94 -2.96 11.08
C VAL A 228 7.88 -1.85 12.15
N ASN A 229 9.01 -1.35 12.63
CA ASN A 229 9.05 -0.30 13.65
C ASN A 229 8.98 1.10 13.05
N ASN A 230 9.38 1.26 11.78
CA ASN A 230 9.35 2.52 11.07
C ASN A 230 9.14 2.27 9.56
N PRO A 231 7.93 1.83 9.17
CA PRO A 231 7.70 1.43 7.79
C PRO A 231 7.65 2.66 6.89
N THR A 232 8.09 2.47 5.64
CA THR A 232 7.74 3.39 4.56
C THR A 232 6.24 3.31 4.33
N ARG A 233 5.61 4.47 4.16
CA ARG A 233 4.16 4.58 3.95
C ARG A 233 3.89 5.30 2.65
N THR A 234 3.18 4.62 1.76
CA THR A 234 2.81 5.18 0.46
C THR A 234 1.30 5.37 0.42
N LYS A 235 0.87 6.62 0.17
CA LYS A 235 -0.56 6.94 0.04
C LYS A 235 -1.13 6.28 -1.21
N LEU A 236 -2.29 5.65 -1.03
CA LEU A 236 -3.10 5.06 -2.07
C LEU A 236 -4.32 5.93 -2.38
N ASN A 237 -4.85 5.77 -3.58
CA ASN A 237 -6.11 6.35 -4.01
C ASN A 237 -7.27 5.53 -3.44
N MET A 238 -8.08 6.14 -2.59
CA MET A 238 -9.20 5.48 -1.90
C MET A 238 -10.33 5.01 -2.84
N ASN A 239 -10.37 5.47 -4.09
CA ASN A 239 -11.45 5.16 -5.04
C ASN A 239 -10.99 4.26 -6.19
N LYS A 240 -9.80 3.66 -6.09
CA LYS A 240 -9.21 2.87 -7.16
C LYS A 240 -8.71 1.53 -6.62
N PRO A 241 -8.82 0.46 -7.41
CA PRO A 241 -8.29 -0.83 -7.01
C PRO A 241 -6.76 -0.78 -6.91
N VAL A 242 -6.20 -1.70 -6.13
CA VAL A 242 -4.76 -2.01 -6.12
C VAL A 242 -4.55 -3.46 -6.53
N THR A 243 -3.44 -3.73 -7.18
CA THR A 243 -3.01 -5.10 -7.49
C THR A 243 -1.65 -5.35 -6.82
N ILE A 244 -1.59 -6.37 -5.95
CA ILE A 244 -0.35 -6.78 -5.28
C ILE A 244 0.15 -8.05 -5.95
N SER A 245 1.43 -8.09 -6.30
CA SER A 245 2.01 -9.23 -7.01
C SER A 245 3.37 -9.68 -6.46
N SER A 246 3.73 -10.91 -6.78
CA SER A 246 5.07 -11.49 -6.61
C SER A 246 6.12 -10.99 -7.61
N GLN A 247 5.77 -10.00 -8.44
CA GLN A 247 6.69 -9.41 -9.41
C GLN A 247 7.28 -8.11 -8.86
N SER A 248 8.57 -7.90 -9.08
CA SER A 248 9.21 -6.62 -8.82
C SER A 248 8.76 -5.55 -9.82
N CYS A 249 8.83 -4.29 -9.43
CA CYS A 249 8.71 -3.19 -10.38
C CYS A 249 9.80 -3.30 -11.45
N LYS A 250 9.41 -3.19 -12.72
CA LYS A 250 10.38 -3.16 -13.82
C LYS A 250 11.24 -1.90 -13.65
N ALA A 251 12.56 -2.07 -13.74
CA ALA A 251 13.45 -0.92 -13.89
C ALA A 251 13.06 -0.20 -15.19
N GLU A 252 12.86 1.12 -15.13
CA GLU A 252 12.74 1.91 -16.34
C GLU A 252 14.08 1.79 -17.09
N THR A 253 14.10 1.03 -18.18
CA THR A 253 15.24 0.98 -19.08
C THR A 253 15.37 2.35 -19.72
N THR A 254 16.17 3.23 -19.12
CA THR A 254 16.56 4.48 -19.76
C THR A 254 17.52 4.12 -20.88
N THR A 255 17.00 3.90 -22.09
CA THR A 255 17.83 3.81 -23.29
C THR A 255 18.45 5.18 -23.51
N GLN A 256 19.63 5.41 -22.94
CA GLN A 256 20.47 6.53 -23.31
C GLN A 256 20.91 6.30 -24.76
N THR A 257 20.23 6.94 -25.69
CA THR A 257 20.72 7.08 -27.07
C THR A 257 21.95 7.96 -27.02
N THR A 258 23.13 7.34 -26.88
CA THR A 258 24.41 8.03 -27.06
C THR A 258 24.55 8.37 -28.54
N THR A 259 24.17 9.59 -28.93
CA THR A 259 24.55 10.14 -30.24
C THR A 259 26.05 10.39 -30.22
N GLN A 260 26.85 9.42 -30.69
CA GLN A 260 28.25 9.65 -31.03
C GLN A 260 28.32 10.64 -32.19
N LYS A 261 28.73 11.87 -31.89
CA LYS A 261 29.12 12.85 -32.90
C LYS A 261 30.55 12.54 -33.33
N THR A 262 30.69 11.80 -34.44
CA THR A 262 31.97 11.68 -35.15
C THR A 262 32.38 13.07 -35.65
N THR A 263 33.52 13.56 -35.18
CA THR A 263 34.12 14.81 -35.69
C THR A 263 35.15 14.42 -36.74
N GLU A 264 34.81 14.61 -38.01
CA GLU A 264 35.77 14.58 -39.11
C GLU A 264 36.52 15.91 -39.18
N ASN A 265 37.84 15.84 -39.04
CA ASN A 265 38.76 16.92 -39.35
C ASN A 265 38.90 17.03 -40.88
N THR A 266 38.65 18.20 -41.46
CA THR A 266 39.27 18.58 -42.73
C THR A 266 39.57 20.08 -42.75
N THR A 267 40.87 20.37 -42.88
CA THR A 267 41.52 21.67 -42.97
C THR A 267 41.57 22.16 -44.41
N THR A 268 41.07 23.37 -44.73
CA THR A 268 41.60 24.38 -45.69
C THR A 268 40.61 25.57 -45.62
N GLY A 269 40.91 26.84 -45.36
CA GLY A 269 41.98 27.74 -45.80
C GLY A 269 41.29 28.98 -46.41
N GLY A 270 41.62 30.20 -45.95
CA GLY A 270 41.18 31.44 -46.62
C GLY A 270 40.64 32.54 -45.69
N SER A 271 41.10 33.77 -45.91
CA SER A 271 41.15 34.90 -44.97
C SER A 271 40.08 35.97 -45.22
N THR A 272 39.77 36.73 -44.15
CA THR A 272 39.24 38.13 -44.07
C THR A 272 37.83 38.41 -44.64
N THR A 273 36.89 39.03 -43.90
CA THR A 273 36.92 40.47 -43.53
C THR A 273 35.88 40.78 -42.44
N SER A 274 36.23 41.73 -41.57
CA SER A 274 35.45 42.34 -40.49
C SER A 274 34.11 42.98 -40.90
N SER A 275 33.15 42.99 -39.97
CA SER A 275 32.43 44.21 -39.59
C SER A 275 31.74 44.06 -38.23
N THR A 276 32.19 44.88 -37.28
CA THR A 276 31.59 45.18 -35.98
C THR A 276 30.34 46.04 -36.15
N THR A 277 29.23 45.76 -35.47
CA THR A 277 28.43 46.83 -34.84
C THR A 277 27.57 46.31 -33.68
N THR A 278 27.80 46.92 -32.52
CA THR A 278 27.02 46.91 -31.29
C THR A 278 25.73 47.73 -31.46
N THR A 279 24.58 47.30 -30.91
CA THR A 279 23.75 48.03 -29.91
C THR A 279 22.35 47.44 -29.70
N THR A 280 22.08 47.10 -28.42
CA THR A 280 20.88 47.25 -27.56
C THR A 280 19.42 47.16 -28.08
N PRO A 281 18.48 46.72 -27.21
CA PRO A 281 17.19 46.12 -27.58
C PRO A 281 16.00 47.10 -27.54
N PRO A 282 14.82 46.66 -28.01
CA PRO A 282 13.56 47.17 -27.52
C PRO A 282 12.66 46.10 -26.89
N SER A 283 11.82 46.61 -26.00
CA SER A 283 10.80 45.96 -25.19
C SER A 283 9.56 45.51 -25.98
N SER A 284 8.72 44.75 -25.25
CA SER A 284 7.27 44.59 -25.38
C SER A 284 6.71 43.85 -26.60
N GLY A 285 6.36 42.58 -26.36
CA GLY A 285 4.97 42.10 -26.41
C GLY A 285 4.27 42.02 -27.77
N SER A 286 4.23 40.82 -28.36
CA SER A 286 3.08 40.38 -29.17
C SER A 286 2.96 38.85 -29.26
N LYS A 287 1.85 38.37 -28.72
CA LYS A 287 0.97 37.24 -29.12
C LYS A 287 1.45 36.27 -30.22
N GLY A 288 1.33 34.98 -29.89
CA GLY A 288 0.41 34.10 -30.61
C GLY A 288 0.99 32.81 -31.19
N PHE A 289 0.81 31.69 -30.49
CA PHE A 289 0.46 30.42 -31.12
C PHE A 289 -0.17 29.48 -30.07
N PHE A 290 -1.20 28.74 -30.45
CA PHE A 290 -2.12 27.92 -29.62
C PHE A 290 -3.32 28.65 -28.98
N GLY A 291 -4.16 29.22 -29.85
CA GLY A 291 -5.59 29.27 -29.63
C GLY A 291 -6.31 28.16 -30.42
N LYS A 292 -7.40 27.66 -29.84
CA LYS A 292 -8.37 26.64 -30.34
C LYS A 292 -8.13 25.20 -29.88
N LEU A 293 -8.67 24.85 -28.71
CA LEU A 293 -9.56 23.69 -28.53
C LEU A 293 -10.19 23.64 -27.13
N TRP A 294 -10.91 24.69 -26.72
CA TRP A 294 -11.78 24.62 -25.53
C TRP A 294 -13.02 25.49 -25.73
N SER A 295 -14.13 24.84 -26.11
CA SER A 295 -15.48 25.41 -26.04
C SER A 295 -16.52 24.27 -26.06
N GLY A 296 -17.36 24.22 -25.02
CA GLY A 296 -18.56 23.39 -24.90
C GLY A 296 -18.35 22.19 -23.97
N PHE A 297 -19.03 22.01 -22.83
CA PHE A 297 -20.30 22.55 -22.35
C PHE A 297 -20.28 22.56 -20.81
N ALA A 298 -20.55 23.71 -20.21
CA ALA A 298 -21.06 23.81 -18.85
C ALA A 298 -22.05 24.98 -18.82
N SER A 299 -23.35 24.65 -18.81
CA SER A 299 -24.36 25.23 -17.91
C SER A 299 -25.75 24.85 -18.39
N LEU A 300 -26.53 24.17 -17.55
CA LEU A 300 -27.88 24.63 -17.25
C LEU A 300 -28.35 24.00 -15.92
N ILE A 301 -28.56 24.87 -14.94
CA ILE A 301 -29.18 24.68 -13.63
C ILE A 301 -30.20 25.82 -13.57
N GLU A 302 -31.51 25.57 -13.68
CA GLU A 302 -32.60 25.66 -12.68
C GLU A 302 -33.83 26.17 -13.48
N SER A 303 -35.11 25.97 -13.20
CA SER A 303 -35.87 25.41 -12.07
C SER A 303 -37.32 25.23 -12.55
N VAL A 304 -38.16 24.52 -11.77
CA VAL A 304 -39.49 24.97 -11.28
C VAL A 304 -40.35 23.77 -10.86
N VAL A 305 -40.86 23.91 -9.64
CA VAL A 305 -41.74 23.04 -8.83
C VAL A 305 -43.21 23.13 -9.27
N SER A 306 -44.01 22.13 -8.85
CA SER A 306 -45.50 22.04 -8.74
C SER A 306 -46.19 21.36 -9.95
N PHE A 307 -47.23 20.51 -9.84
CA PHE A 307 -48.18 20.20 -8.77
C PHE A 307 -49.00 18.92 -9.14
N PHE A 308 -49.24 18.01 -8.17
CA PHE A 308 -50.37 17.08 -7.94
C PHE A 308 -51.06 16.20 -9.03
N THR A 309 -51.13 14.89 -8.72
CA THR A 309 -52.23 13.87 -8.85
C THR A 309 -52.91 13.56 -10.18
N SER A 310 -52.93 12.26 -10.54
CA SER A 310 -54.17 11.42 -10.52
C SER A 310 -53.89 9.93 -10.81
N LEU A 311 -54.60 9.07 -10.07
CA LEU A 311 -54.71 7.61 -10.12
C LEU A 311 -54.78 6.98 -11.54
N PHE A 312 -54.16 5.80 -11.72
CA PHE A 312 -54.79 4.47 -11.79
C PHE A 312 -53.75 3.38 -11.52
#